data_AF-A0A535JUQ1-F1
#
_entry.id   AF-A0A535JUQ1-F1
#
_cell.length_a   1.000
_cell.length_b   1.000
_cell.length_c   1.000
_cell.angle_alpha   90.00
_cell.angle_beta   90.00
_cell.angle_gamma   90.00
#
_symmetry.space_group_name_H-M   'P 1'
#
loop_
_entity.id
_entity.type
_entity.pdbx_description
1 polymer ?
#
loop_
_entity_poly.entity_id
_entity_poly.type
_entity_poly.pdbx_seq_one_letter_code
_entity_poly.pdbx_strand_id
1 'polypeptide(L)'
;MLLALGSLALIGAVALGIVAALTLGPWFMVLVAVGTALVVSYGLELPVVHSDIGFALAWGGFPVVASAAANGAPPLATIAAAIGASLLSLAQRRLSTPVRRVRRKAVDVTGMVRFRDGTTELLDRGALIAGPEAGLRLLWLAMVALAIGLLAARWLA
;
A
#
# COMPACT_ATOMS: atom_id res chain seq x y z
N MET A 1 2.46 23.73 4.49
CA MET A 1 3.39 22.92 3.66
C MET A 1 2.76 21.62 3.16
N LEU A 2 2.28 20.71 4.03
CA LEU A 2 1.71 19.42 3.61
C LEU A 2 0.47 19.53 2.71
N LEU A 3 -0.46 20.44 3.04
CA LEU A 3 -1.64 20.68 2.21
C LEU A 3 -1.26 21.14 0.80
N ALA A 4 -0.34 22.11 0.68
CA ALA A 4 0.12 22.61 -0.62
C ALA A 4 0.78 21.50 -1.47
N LEU A 5 1.65 20.69 -0.87
CA LEU A 5 2.29 19.56 -1.56
C LEU A 5 1.27 18.50 -1.98
N GLY A 6 0.32 18.17 -1.11
CA GLY A 6 -0.75 17.22 -1.41
C GLY A 6 -1.67 17.70 -2.53
N SER A 7 -2.09 18.96 -2.48
CA SER A 7 -2.90 19.59 -3.53
C SER A 7 -2.14 19.64 -4.86
N LEU A 8 -0.87 20.03 -4.87
CA LEU A 8 -0.06 20.08 -6.08
C LEU A 8 0.13 18.69 -6.70
N ALA A 9 0.42 17.68 -5.87
CA ALA A 9 0.56 16.30 -6.32
C ALA A 9 -0.76 15.77 -6.91
N LEU A 10 -1.90 16.07 -6.27
CA LEU A 10 -3.21 15.67 -6.78
C LEU A 10 -3.53 16.37 -8.11
N ILE A 11 -3.30 17.68 -8.22
CA ILE A 11 -3.49 18.42 -9.48
C ILE A 11 -2.62 17.83 -10.59
N GLY A 12 -1.35 17.53 -10.30
CA GLY A 12 -0.44 16.89 -11.25
C GLY A 12 -0.95 15.52 -11.71
N ALA A 13 -1.40 14.68 -10.77
CA ALA A 13 -1.97 13.37 -11.07
C ALA A 13 -3.25 13.47 -11.92
N VAL A 14 -4.15 14.40 -11.62
CA VAL A 14 -5.37 14.66 -12.40
C VAL A 14 -5.02 15.13 -13.80
N ALA A 15 -4.07 16.07 -13.95
CA ALA A 15 -3.62 16.56 -15.25
C ALA A 15 -3.04 15.42 -16.11
N LEU A 16 -2.19 14.56 -15.53
CA LEU A 16 -1.68 13.38 -16.21
C LEU A 16 -2.80 12.41 -16.62
N GLY A 17 -3.80 12.22 -15.76
CA GLY A 17 -4.98 11.40 -16.06
C GLY A 17 -5.82 11.95 -17.21
N ILE A 18 -6.02 13.27 -17.27
CA ILE A 18 -6.71 13.94 -18.38
C ILE A 18 -5.94 13.75 -19.68
N VAL A 19 -4.62 13.96 -19.66
CA VAL A 19 -3.75 13.73 -20.83
C VAL A 19 -3.84 12.27 -21.30
N ALA A 20 -3.83 11.30 -20.37
CA ALA A 20 -3.99 9.90 -20.70
C ALA A 20 -5.37 9.61 -21.33
N ALA A 21 -6.45 10.23 -20.85
CA ALA A 21 -7.79 10.06 -21.43
C ALA A 21 -7.89 10.59 -22.87
N LEU A 22 -7.07 11.55 -23.28
CA LEU A 22 -6.99 11.98 -24.69
C LEU A 22 -6.47 10.86 -25.60
N THR A 23 -5.60 9.97 -25.07
CA THR A 23 -5.03 8.83 -25.82
C THR A 23 -5.82 7.53 -25.65
N LEU A 24 -6.41 7.29 -24.48
CA LEU A 24 -7.11 6.05 -24.13
C LEU A 24 -8.62 6.13 -24.37
N GLY A 25 -9.14 7.34 -24.58
CA GLY A 25 -10.56 7.64 -24.76
C GLY A 25 -11.24 8.17 -23.49
N PRO A 26 -12.40 8.82 -23.63
CA PRO A 26 -13.06 9.53 -22.53
C PRO A 26 -13.44 8.65 -21.32
N TRP A 27 -13.67 7.35 -21.53
CA TRP A 27 -14.03 6.42 -20.46
C TRP A 27 -12.96 6.35 -19.34
N PHE A 28 -11.69 6.61 -19.67
CA PHE A 28 -10.59 6.60 -18.70
C PHE A 28 -10.78 7.66 -17.60
N MET A 29 -11.55 8.72 -17.87
CA MET A 29 -11.92 9.74 -16.88
C MET A 29 -12.66 9.16 -15.68
N VAL A 30 -13.34 8.01 -15.81
CA VAL A 30 -13.95 7.31 -14.67
C VAL A 30 -12.87 6.90 -13.67
N LEU A 31 -11.76 6.34 -14.13
CA LEU A 31 -10.64 5.95 -13.25
C LEU A 31 -9.97 7.17 -12.64
N VAL A 32 -9.79 8.25 -13.40
CA VAL A 32 -9.24 9.52 -12.88
C VAL A 32 -10.14 10.08 -11.78
N ALA A 33 -11.45 10.10 -12.00
CA ALA A 33 -12.42 10.57 -11.02
C ALA A 33 -12.42 9.70 -9.75
N VAL A 34 -12.42 8.37 -9.89
CA VAL A 34 -12.34 7.44 -8.76
C VAL A 34 -11.04 7.63 -7.99
N GLY A 35 -9.89 7.71 -8.66
CA GLY A 35 -8.60 7.94 -8.01
C GLY A 35 -8.56 9.27 -7.25
N THR A 36 -9.11 10.32 -7.84
CA THR A 36 -9.25 11.65 -7.20
C THR A 36 -10.12 11.56 -5.96
N ALA A 37 -11.29 10.92 -6.07
CA ALA A 37 -12.20 10.73 -4.95
C ALA A 37 -11.57 9.91 -3.83
N LEU A 38 -10.78 8.87 -4.14
CA LEU A 38 -10.05 8.06 -3.15
C LEU A 38 -9.01 8.91 -2.39
N VAL A 39 -8.23 9.75 -3.08
CA VAL A 39 -7.24 10.63 -2.43
C VAL A 39 -7.93 11.65 -1.52
N VAL A 40 -8.98 12.30 -2.01
CA VAL A 40 -9.73 13.31 -1.24
C VAL A 40 -10.42 12.67 -0.03
N SER A 41 -11.16 11.58 -0.24
CA SER A 41 -11.87 10.87 0.84
C SER A 41 -10.94 10.35 1.93
N TYR A 42 -9.73 9.92 1.58
CA TYR A 42 -8.75 9.50 2.57
C TYR A 42 -8.14 10.67 3.33
N GLY A 43 -7.89 11.79 2.66
CA GLY A 43 -7.49 13.04 3.33
C GLY A 43 -8.56 13.59 4.28
N LEU A 44 -9.83 13.32 3.99
CA LEU A 44 -10.97 13.62 4.87
C LEU A 44 -11.24 12.53 5.92
N GLU A 45 -10.40 11.49 5.98
CA GLU A 45 -10.52 10.38 6.94
C GLU A 45 -11.87 9.65 6.88
N LEU A 46 -12.51 9.57 5.70
CA LEU A 46 -13.80 8.89 5.57
C LEU A 46 -13.69 7.41 6.00
N PRO A 47 -14.56 6.90 6.89
CA PRO A 47 -14.37 5.60 7.54
C PRO A 47 -14.20 4.42 6.58
N VAL A 48 -14.93 4.43 5.46
CA VAL A 48 -14.89 3.35 4.46
C VAL A 48 -13.48 3.25 3.84
N VAL A 49 -12.90 4.37 3.44
CA VAL A 49 -11.60 4.43 2.76
C VAL A 49 -10.44 4.36 3.76
N HIS A 50 -10.64 4.92 4.97
CA HIS A 50 -9.64 4.89 6.03
C HIS A 50 -9.56 3.54 6.77
N SER A 51 -10.49 2.62 6.52
CA SER A 51 -10.44 1.24 7.03
C SER A 51 -9.25 0.45 6.46
N ASP A 52 -8.93 -0.68 7.09
CA ASP A 52 -7.85 -1.56 6.60
C ASP A 52 -8.14 -2.11 5.20
N ILE A 53 -9.38 -2.53 4.95
CA ILE A 53 -9.82 -3.05 3.65
C ILE A 53 -9.90 -1.92 2.62
N GLY A 54 -10.47 -0.77 3.01
CA GLY A 54 -10.53 0.42 2.14
C GLY A 54 -9.14 0.85 1.68
N PHE A 55 -8.18 0.88 2.58
CA PHE A 55 -6.78 1.17 2.24
C PHE A 55 -6.15 0.11 1.34
N ALA A 56 -6.36 -1.17 1.65
CA ALA A 56 -5.84 -2.26 0.83
C ALA A 56 -6.32 -2.16 -0.62
N LEU A 57 -7.61 -1.92 -0.81
CA LEU A 57 -8.22 -1.78 -2.13
C LEU A 57 -7.77 -0.48 -2.83
N ALA A 58 -7.73 0.64 -2.13
CA ALA A 58 -7.44 1.95 -2.72
C ALA A 58 -5.94 2.19 -3.01
N TRP A 59 -5.03 1.69 -2.16
CA TRP A 59 -3.56 1.84 -2.36
C TRP A 59 -2.89 0.61 -2.97
N GLY A 60 -3.53 -0.56 -2.89
CA GLY A 60 -3.02 -1.80 -3.49
C GLY A 60 -3.70 -2.11 -4.82
N GLY A 61 -5.00 -2.44 -4.79
CA GLY A 61 -5.74 -2.93 -5.95
C GLY A 61 -6.01 -1.89 -7.03
N PHE A 62 -6.50 -0.72 -6.66
CA PHE A 62 -6.90 0.32 -7.60
C PHE A 62 -5.75 0.78 -8.52
N PRO A 63 -4.52 1.04 -8.06
CA PRO A 63 -3.39 1.38 -8.94
C PRO A 63 -3.10 0.29 -9.97
N VAL A 64 -3.23 -1.00 -9.60
CA VAL A 64 -3.07 -2.12 -10.54
C VAL A 64 -4.16 -2.10 -11.60
N VAL A 65 -5.42 -1.93 -11.19
CA VAL A 65 -6.55 -1.83 -12.14
C VAL A 65 -6.38 -0.64 -13.09
N ALA A 66 -6.00 0.52 -12.56
CA ALA A 66 -5.79 1.72 -13.38
C ALA A 66 -4.64 1.53 -14.38
N SER A 67 -3.52 0.95 -13.94
CA SER A 67 -2.39 0.63 -14.82
C SER A 67 -2.75 -0.42 -15.87
N ALA A 68 -3.45 -1.49 -15.47
CA ALA A 68 -3.90 -2.54 -16.37
C ALA A 68 -4.85 -1.99 -17.46
N ALA A 69 -5.78 -1.13 -17.07
CA ALA A 69 -6.71 -0.47 -17.97
C ALA A 69 -6.00 0.44 -18.97
N ALA A 70 -4.94 1.15 -18.54
CA ALA A 70 -4.11 1.97 -19.43
C ALA A 70 -3.23 1.15 -20.39
N ASN A 71 -2.86 -0.09 -20.01
CA ASN A 71 -1.96 -0.95 -20.80
C ASN A 71 -2.71 -2.06 -21.57
N GLY A 72 -4.05 -2.10 -21.52
CA GLY A 72 -4.84 -3.13 -22.19
C GLY A 72 -4.59 -4.54 -21.64
N ALA A 73 -4.30 -4.69 -20.35
CA ALA A 73 -3.98 -5.99 -19.77
C ALA A 73 -5.22 -6.91 -19.69
N PRO A 74 -5.06 -8.24 -19.82
CA PRO A 74 -6.18 -9.19 -19.74
C PRO A 74 -6.94 -9.10 -18.40
N PRO A 75 -8.28 -9.26 -18.38
CA PRO A 75 -9.08 -9.12 -17.16
C PRO A 75 -8.67 -10.06 -16.04
N LEU A 76 -8.40 -11.34 -16.36
CA LEU A 76 -8.02 -12.34 -15.36
C LEU A 76 -6.69 -11.99 -14.68
N ALA A 77 -5.68 -11.59 -15.46
CA ALA A 77 -4.39 -11.16 -14.94
C ALA A 77 -4.54 -9.90 -14.08
N THR A 78 -5.37 -8.95 -14.51
CA THR A 78 -5.67 -7.72 -13.78
C THR A 78 -6.31 -8.01 -12.42
N ILE A 79 -7.32 -8.88 -12.37
CA ILE A 79 -8.01 -9.25 -11.13
C ILE A 79 -7.04 -9.94 -10.17
N ALA A 80 -6.27 -10.92 -10.65
CA ALA A 80 -5.30 -11.63 -9.82
C ALA A 80 -4.24 -10.69 -9.25
N ALA A 81 -3.67 -9.82 -10.09
CA ALA A 81 -2.67 -8.84 -9.66
C ALA A 81 -3.24 -7.81 -8.68
N ALA A 82 -4.47 -7.32 -8.91
CA ALA A 82 -5.13 -6.36 -8.01
C ALA A 82 -5.44 -6.98 -6.64
N ILE A 83 -5.86 -8.24 -6.59
CA ILE A 83 -6.04 -8.98 -5.33
C ILE A 83 -4.68 -9.13 -4.63
N GLY A 84 -3.65 -9.56 -5.35
CA GLY A 84 -2.29 -9.71 -4.79
C GLY A 84 -1.76 -8.40 -4.19
N ALA A 85 -1.87 -7.29 -4.92
CA ALA A 85 -1.44 -5.98 -4.45
C ALA A 85 -2.26 -5.49 -3.25
N SER A 86 -3.57 -5.77 -3.22
CA SER A 86 -4.42 -5.45 -2.07
C SER A 86 -4.02 -6.24 -0.83
N LEU A 87 -3.76 -7.55 -0.97
CA LEU A 87 -3.31 -8.40 0.13
C LEU A 87 -1.93 -7.97 0.66
N LEU A 88 -1.00 -7.60 -0.24
CA LEU A 88 0.31 -7.05 0.12
C LEU A 88 0.18 -5.75 0.91
N SER A 89 -0.65 -4.82 0.44
CA SER A 89 -0.94 -3.55 1.13
C SER A 89 -1.55 -3.79 2.51
N LEU A 90 -2.48 -4.75 2.62
CA LEU A 90 -3.07 -5.15 3.90
C LEU A 90 -2.01 -5.75 4.85
N ALA A 91 -1.17 -6.67 4.36
CA ALA A 91 -0.10 -7.28 5.15
C ALA A 91 0.87 -6.22 5.68
N GLN A 92 1.32 -5.29 4.82
CA GLN A 92 2.15 -4.17 5.22
C GLN A 92 1.49 -3.29 6.28
N ARG A 93 0.19 -2.99 6.13
CA ARG A 93 -0.55 -2.18 7.12
C ARG A 93 -0.71 -2.90 8.45
N ARG A 94 -0.98 -4.21 8.44
CA ARG A 94 -1.08 -5.04 9.65
C ARG A 94 0.23 -5.11 10.43
N LEU A 95 1.37 -5.22 9.74
CA LEU A 95 2.68 -5.23 10.38
C LEU A 95 3.12 -3.83 10.85
N SER A 96 2.86 -2.79 10.05
CA SER A 96 3.38 -1.43 10.33
C SER A 96 2.59 -0.67 11.39
N THR A 97 1.30 -0.94 11.55
CA THR A 97 0.44 -0.26 12.54
C THR A 97 0.94 -0.45 13.98
N PRO A 98 1.16 -1.68 14.48
CA PRO A 98 1.68 -1.88 15.84
C PRO A 98 3.09 -1.31 16.00
N VAL A 99 3.97 -1.48 15.01
CA VAL A 99 5.33 -0.90 15.03
C VAL A 99 5.29 0.62 15.17
N ARG A 100 4.49 1.31 14.34
CA ARG A 100 4.35 2.77 14.40
C ARG A 100 3.76 3.23 15.72
N ARG A 101 2.78 2.50 16.27
CA ARG A 101 2.20 2.79 17.59
C ARG A 101 3.26 2.72 18.68
N VAL A 102 4.03 1.64 18.74
CA VAL A 102 5.10 1.46 19.74
C VAL A 102 6.22 2.49 19.54
N ARG A 103 6.64 2.77 18.30
CA ARG A 103 7.75 3.72 18.02
C ARG A 103 7.39 5.19 18.27
N ARG A 104 6.13 5.57 18.09
CA ARG A 104 5.72 6.98 18.16
C ARG A 104 4.92 7.35 19.40
N LYS A 105 4.29 6.38 20.08
CA LYS A 105 3.35 6.65 21.19
C LYS A 105 3.69 5.94 22.50
N ALA A 106 4.46 4.85 22.49
CA ALA A 106 4.83 4.18 23.74
C ALA A 106 5.97 4.91 24.45
N VAL A 107 5.80 5.16 25.75
CA VAL A 107 6.84 5.72 26.62
C VAL A 107 7.79 4.61 27.10
N ASP A 108 7.23 3.47 27.49
CA ASP A 108 7.97 2.28 27.91
C ASP A 108 7.20 1.01 27.49
N VAL A 109 7.92 -0.10 27.33
CA VAL A 109 7.37 -1.44 27.08
C VAL A 109 8.17 -2.42 27.92
N THR A 110 7.50 -3.01 28.90
CA THR A 110 8.06 -4.01 29.80
C THR A 110 7.17 -5.24 29.83
N GLY A 111 7.80 -6.42 29.79
CA GLY A 111 7.12 -7.70 29.83
C GLY A 111 8.11 -8.85 30.00
N MET A 112 7.58 -10.06 30.17
CA MET A 112 8.38 -11.27 30.27
C MET A 112 7.66 -12.39 29.53
N VAL A 113 8.37 -13.08 28.65
CA VAL A 113 7.92 -14.33 28.07
C VAL A 113 8.45 -15.45 28.96
N ARG A 114 7.56 -16.31 29.45
CA ARG A 114 7.95 -17.54 30.13
C ARG A 114 7.69 -18.72 29.20
N PHE A 115 8.75 -19.42 28.86
CA PHE A 115 8.68 -20.56 27.97
C PHE A 115 8.31 -21.83 28.73
N ARG A 116 7.86 -22.84 27.98
CA ARG A 116 7.42 -24.13 28.55
C ARG A 116 8.55 -24.90 29.23
N ASP A 117 9.80 -24.65 28.83
CA ASP A 117 11.01 -25.22 29.44
C ASP A 117 11.44 -24.51 30.73
N GLY A 118 10.66 -23.52 31.19
CA GLY A 118 10.92 -22.75 32.39
C GLY A 118 11.86 -21.57 32.18
N THR A 119 12.45 -21.40 30.99
CA THR A 119 13.26 -20.22 30.68
C THR A 119 12.39 -18.97 30.58
N THR A 120 13.01 -17.82 30.83
CA THR A 120 12.36 -16.52 30.74
C THR A 120 13.15 -15.58 29.85
N GLU A 121 12.44 -14.77 29.09
CA GLU A 121 13.02 -13.72 28.25
C GLU A 121 12.31 -12.40 28.57
N LEU A 122 13.09 -11.34 28.78
CA LEU A 122 12.55 -10.01 28.97
C LEU A 122 12.07 -9.46 27.64
N LEU A 123 10.80 -9.04 27.61
CA LEU A 123 10.20 -8.42 26.45
C LEU A 123 10.28 -6.89 26.61
N ASP A 124 11.20 -6.30 25.88
CA ASP A 124 11.33 -4.85 25.79
C ASP A 124 10.66 -4.30 24.50
N ARG A 125 10.75 -2.99 24.32
CA ARG A 125 10.22 -2.30 23.14
C ARG A 125 10.80 -2.84 21.83
N GLY A 126 12.09 -3.14 21.80
CA GLY A 126 12.80 -3.58 20.60
C GLY A 126 12.39 -5.00 20.22
N ALA A 127 12.41 -5.90 21.20
CA ALA A 127 11.98 -7.29 21.05
C ALA A 127 10.53 -7.38 20.55
N LEU A 128 9.62 -6.55 21.08
CA LEU A 128 8.20 -6.55 20.68
C LEU A 128 7.98 -6.20 19.20
N ILE A 129 8.81 -5.33 18.61
CA ILE A 129 8.63 -4.87 17.22
C ILE A 129 9.59 -5.51 16.21
N ALA A 130 10.60 -6.24 16.68
CA ALA A 130 11.66 -6.80 15.84
C ALA A 130 11.10 -7.69 14.72
N GLY A 131 10.20 -8.61 15.05
CA GLY A 131 9.55 -9.52 14.09
C GLY A 131 8.79 -8.77 12.99
N PRO A 132 7.80 -7.92 13.34
CA PRO A 132 7.08 -7.11 12.35
C PRO A 132 7.97 -6.18 11.51
N GLU A 133 9.02 -5.59 12.10
CA GLU A 133 9.98 -4.78 11.33
C GLU A 133 10.78 -5.60 10.33
N ALA A 134 11.27 -6.78 10.72
CA ALA A 134 11.95 -7.69 9.81
C ALA A 134 11.02 -8.12 8.66
N GLY A 135 9.77 -8.47 8.97
CA GLY A 135 8.75 -8.79 7.96
C GLY A 135 8.52 -7.65 6.97
N LEU A 136 8.42 -6.40 7.44
CA LEU A 136 8.27 -5.23 6.57
C LEU A 136 9.48 -5.00 5.65
N ARG A 137 10.71 -5.20 6.16
CA ARG A 137 11.93 -5.07 5.34
C ARG A 137 11.96 -6.12 4.23
N LEU A 138 11.62 -7.36 4.56
CA LEU A 138 11.54 -8.45 3.58
C LEU A 138 10.44 -8.21 2.54
N LEU A 139 9.25 -7.74 2.96
CA LEU A 139 8.18 -7.40 2.03
C LEU A 139 8.60 -6.30 1.04
N TRP A 140 9.32 -5.28 1.51
CA TRP A 140 9.85 -4.23 0.62
C TRP A 140 10.82 -4.81 -0.41
N LEU A 141 11.80 -5.60 0.02
CA LEU A 141 12.77 -6.26 -0.88
C LEU A 141 12.07 -7.18 -1.89
N ALA A 142 11.12 -7.99 -1.43
CA ALA A 142 10.35 -8.88 -2.28
C ALA A 142 9.58 -8.12 -3.36
N MET A 143 8.93 -7.00 -3.00
CA MET A 143 8.20 -6.18 -3.97
C MET A 143 9.12 -5.53 -5.01
N VAL A 144 10.30 -5.05 -4.60
CA VAL A 144 11.29 -4.51 -5.55
C VAL A 144 11.77 -5.60 -6.51
N ALA A 145 12.13 -6.78 -5.99
CA ALA A 145 12.58 -7.90 -6.82
C ALA A 145 11.50 -8.37 -7.80
N LEU A 146 10.24 -8.48 -7.35
CA LEU A 146 9.11 -8.82 -8.22
C LEU A 146 8.87 -7.75 -9.30
N ALA A 147 8.92 -6.47 -8.95
CA ALA A 147 8.75 -5.38 -9.92
C ALA A 147 9.85 -5.41 -11.00
N ILE A 148 11.11 -5.60 -10.60
CA ILE A 148 12.24 -5.76 -11.53
C ILE A 148 12.03 -6.98 -12.43
N GLY A 149 11.67 -8.13 -11.84
CA GLY A 149 11.46 -9.37 -12.59
C GLY A 149 10.32 -9.26 -13.60
N LEU A 150 9.20 -8.64 -13.23
CA LEU A 150 8.06 -8.41 -14.13
C LEU A 150 8.41 -7.42 -15.26
N LEU A 151 9.16 -6.37 -14.95
CA LEU A 151 9.63 -5.42 -15.96
C LEU A 151 10.60 -6.11 -16.92
N ALA A 152 11.58 -6.85 -16.39
CA ALA A 152 12.52 -7.62 -17.19
C ALA A 152 11.79 -8.63 -18.10
N ALA A 153 10.81 -9.38 -17.57
CA ALA A 153 10.02 -10.32 -18.35
C ALA A 153 9.19 -9.66 -19.46
N ARG A 154 8.86 -8.37 -19.34
CA ARG A 154 8.12 -7.63 -20.38
C ARG A 154 9.02 -7.12 -21.51
N TRP A 155 10.27 -6.78 -21.20
CA TRP A 155 11.17 -6.06 -22.10
C TRP A 155 12.37 -6.87 -22.59
N LEU A 156 12.72 -7.97 -21.91
CA LEU A 156 13.81 -8.88 -22.30
C LEU A 156 13.32 -10.19 -22.91
N ALA A 157 12.01 -10.47 -22.85
CA ALA A 157 11.37 -11.59 -23.53
C ALA A 157 10.69 -11.10 -24.80
#